data_AF-A0A7S0MWW3-F1
#
_entry.id   AF-A0A7S0MWW3-F1
#
_cell.length_a   1.000
_cell.length_b   1.000
_cell.length_c   1.000
_cell.angle_alpha   90.00
_cell.angle_beta   90.00
_cell.angle_gamma   90.00
#
_symmetry.space_group_name_H-M   'P 1'
#
loop_
_entity.id
_entity.type
_entity.pdbx_description
1 polymer ?
#
loop_
_entity_poly.entity_id
_entity_poly.type
_entity_poly.pdbx_seq_one_letter_code
_entity_poly.pdbx_strand_id
1 'polypeptide(L)'
;MTKRNCADAGIEISDLLQQNTKRQESALPEAWISEKLTKIQEAVWEGSDNFDSLEALLRDFNTVQRAKQDEGGGVHCLKTVEALTYGLEVCTSASTLAQMLGVLELLTREHEGVEHALASATEHMSVKVTKEHTSSEDIQVPGLKLLANLSTDSGEGLDAIISAGVLQVVLAALRTLPQSARATETALRLLRNVTELDEESPAVVGGGAVDLAVSA
;
A
#
# COMPACT_ATOMS: atom_id res chain seq x y z
N MET A 1 -15.44 28.21 12.39
CA MET A 1 -14.95 26.90 11.92
C MET A 1 -13.55 27.09 11.39
N THR A 2 -12.56 26.81 12.23
CA THR A 2 -11.14 27.05 11.95
C THR A 2 -10.60 25.81 11.26
N LYS A 3 -10.14 25.93 10.00
CA LYS A 3 -9.48 24.83 9.28
C LYS A 3 -8.24 24.40 10.08
N ARG A 4 -8.21 23.16 10.57
CA ARG A 4 -7.01 22.59 11.19
C ARG A 4 -5.90 22.52 10.14
N ASN A 5 -4.71 22.95 10.52
CA ASN A 5 -3.55 22.99 9.64
C ASN A 5 -2.90 21.60 9.60
N CYS A 6 -2.36 21.18 8.45
CA CYS A 6 -1.84 19.81 8.24
C CYS A 6 -0.71 19.42 9.22
N ALA A 7 -0.01 20.40 9.78
CA ALA A 7 1.01 20.17 10.80
C ALA A 7 0.43 19.72 12.16
N ASP A 8 -0.77 20.19 12.51
CA ASP A 8 -1.43 19.84 13.78
C ASP A 8 -1.96 18.40 13.73
N ALA A 9 -2.46 17.96 12.58
CA ALA A 9 -2.95 16.59 12.37
C ALA A 9 -1.82 15.55 12.42
N GLY A 10 -0.63 15.87 11.91
CA GLY A 10 0.54 14.97 11.96
C GLY A 10 1.06 14.74 13.39
N ILE A 11 1.00 15.77 14.25
CA ILE A 11 1.37 15.68 15.67
C ILE A 11 0.31 14.85 16.43
N GLU A 12 -0.97 15.06 16.12
CA GLU A 12 -2.09 14.32 16.73
C GLU A 12 -2.03 12.82 16.41
N ILE A 13 -1.65 12.43 15.18
CA ILE A 13 -1.44 11.03 14.80
C ILE A 13 -0.26 10.40 15.56
N SER A 14 0.86 11.11 15.72
CA SER A 14 2.02 10.61 16.46
C SER A 14 1.72 10.41 17.95
N ASP A 15 1.01 11.36 18.57
CA ASP A 15 0.57 11.28 19.97
C ASP A 15 -0.48 10.17 20.17
N LEU A 16 -1.37 9.96 19.19
CA LEU A 16 -2.34 8.85 19.21
C LEU A 16 -1.66 7.48 19.09
N LEU A 17 -0.58 7.36 18.33
CA LEU A 17 0.25 6.14 18.27
C LEU A 17 0.95 5.89 19.61
N GLN A 18 1.46 6.94 20.26
CA GLN A 18 2.13 6.85 21.57
C GLN A 18 1.17 6.56 22.75
N GLN A 19 -0.04 7.15 22.74
CA GLN A 19 -1.05 6.96 23.79
C GLN A 19 -1.75 5.60 23.67
N ASN A 20 -2.01 5.10 22.46
CA ASN A 20 -2.63 3.79 22.26
C ASN A 20 -1.70 2.62 22.59
N THR A 21 -0.38 2.81 22.53
CA THR A 21 0.61 1.84 23.03
C THR A 21 0.43 1.57 24.54
N LYS A 22 -0.22 2.48 25.29
CA LYS A 22 -0.41 2.37 26.76
C LYS A 22 -1.79 1.82 27.20
N ARG A 23 -2.77 1.67 26.31
CA ARG A 23 -4.14 1.25 26.66
C ARG A 23 -4.48 -0.12 26.07
N GLN A 24 -4.15 -1.18 26.80
CA GLN A 24 -4.58 -2.56 26.55
C GLN A 24 -5.93 -2.83 27.24
N GLU A 25 -6.83 -3.55 26.56
CA GLU A 25 -7.82 -4.56 27.04
C GLU A 25 -9.20 -4.52 26.35
N SER A 26 -9.70 -5.73 26.03
CA SER A 26 -11.04 -6.18 25.57
C SER A 26 -11.35 -6.26 24.06
N ALA A 27 -11.92 -7.41 23.67
CA ALA A 27 -12.34 -7.80 22.32
C ALA A 27 -13.69 -7.15 21.92
N LEU A 28 -13.88 -6.86 20.63
CA LEU A 28 -15.05 -6.12 20.13
C LEU A 28 -16.08 -7.03 19.42
N PRO A 29 -17.39 -6.72 19.49
CA PRO A 29 -18.46 -7.52 18.87
C PRO A 29 -18.60 -7.35 17.35
N GLU A 30 -18.99 -8.42 16.64
CA GLU A 30 -19.17 -8.51 15.18
C GLU A 30 -20.11 -7.44 14.58
N ALA A 31 -21.16 -7.06 15.32
CA ALA A 31 -22.11 -6.01 14.91
C ALA A 31 -21.45 -4.63 14.79
N TRP A 32 -20.44 -4.37 15.62
CA TRP A 32 -19.68 -3.11 15.59
C TRP A 32 -18.82 -3.03 14.32
N ILE A 33 -18.21 -4.15 13.92
CA ILE A 33 -17.38 -4.23 12.71
C ILE A 33 -18.24 -4.01 11.45
N SER A 34 -19.41 -4.64 11.40
CA SER A 34 -20.34 -4.51 10.27
C SER A 34 -20.87 -3.07 10.11
N GLU A 35 -21.19 -2.41 11.21
CA GLU A 35 -21.58 -0.99 11.20
C GLU A 35 -20.46 -0.08 10.66
N LYS A 36 -19.20 -0.39 11.00
CA LYS A 36 -18.04 0.40 10.58
C LYS A 36 -17.70 0.22 9.10
N LEU A 37 -17.75 -1.01 8.59
CA LEU A 37 -17.55 -1.30 7.16
C LEU A 37 -18.59 -0.63 6.28
N THR A 38 -19.86 -0.59 6.70
CA THR A 38 -20.92 0.13 5.99
C THR A 38 -20.64 1.64 5.93
N LYS A 39 -20.21 2.25 7.05
CA LYS A 39 -19.84 3.67 7.08
C LYS A 39 -18.61 3.99 6.21
N ILE A 40 -17.68 3.05 6.10
CA ILE A 40 -16.53 3.13 5.20
C ILE A 40 -17.01 3.10 3.74
N GLN A 41 -17.89 2.16 3.37
CA GLN A 41 -18.46 2.09 2.03
C GLN A 41 -19.24 3.37 1.68
N GLU A 42 -20.02 3.91 2.62
CA GLU A 42 -20.74 5.17 2.44
C GLU A 42 -19.79 6.37 2.26
N ALA A 43 -18.73 6.47 3.07
CA ALA A 43 -17.75 7.55 2.99
C ALA A 43 -16.92 7.51 1.69
N VAL A 44 -16.57 6.31 1.21
CA VAL A 44 -15.89 6.10 -0.08
C VAL A 44 -16.83 6.43 -1.24
N TRP A 45 -18.12 6.08 -1.14
CA TRP A 45 -19.13 6.34 -2.17
C TRP A 45 -19.48 7.83 -2.31
N GLU A 46 -19.42 8.60 -1.22
CA GLU A 46 -19.73 10.04 -1.24
C GLU A 46 -18.60 10.91 -1.82
N GLY A 47 -17.48 10.32 -2.25
CA GLY A 47 -16.39 11.04 -2.92
C GLY A 47 -15.78 12.16 -2.06
N SER A 48 -15.95 12.09 -0.74
CA SER A 48 -15.45 13.11 0.16
C SER A 48 -13.98 12.84 0.49
N ASP A 49 -13.14 13.89 0.45
CA ASP A 49 -11.76 13.89 0.96
C ASP A 49 -11.71 13.73 2.50
N ASN A 50 -12.68 13.03 3.09
CA ASN A 50 -12.94 13.02 4.52
C ASN A 50 -11.99 12.05 5.22
N PHE A 51 -10.83 12.61 5.56
CA PHE A 51 -9.73 12.03 6.31
C PHE A 51 -10.19 11.28 7.58
N ASP A 52 -11.26 11.73 8.24
CA ASP A 52 -11.83 11.10 9.43
C ASP A 52 -12.29 9.65 9.19
N SER A 53 -12.72 9.33 7.96
CA SER A 53 -13.17 7.98 7.60
C SER A 53 -12.01 7.03 7.32
N LEU A 54 -10.92 7.54 6.73
CA LEU A 54 -9.69 6.78 6.52
C LEU A 54 -8.90 6.61 7.82
N GLU A 55 -8.93 7.62 8.70
CA GLU A 55 -8.37 7.54 10.05
C GLU A 55 -9.15 6.52 10.89
N ALA A 56 -10.48 6.51 10.81
CA ALA A 56 -11.30 5.46 11.42
C ALA A 56 -10.93 4.08 10.87
N LEU A 57 -10.74 3.95 9.55
CA LEU A 57 -10.32 2.70 8.90
C LEU A 57 -8.93 2.23 9.34
N LEU A 58 -7.97 3.14 9.51
CA LEU A 58 -6.63 2.86 10.05
C LEU A 58 -6.65 2.48 11.53
N ARG A 59 -7.51 3.14 12.32
CA ARG A 59 -7.72 2.84 13.75
C ARG A 59 -8.40 1.48 13.92
N ASP A 60 -9.34 1.16 13.04
CA ASP A 60 -10.06 -0.10 12.97
C ASP A 60 -9.15 -1.22 12.42
N PHE A 61 -8.26 -0.95 11.45
CA PHE A 61 -7.27 -1.90 10.96
C PHE A 61 -6.29 -2.33 12.04
N ASN A 62 -5.80 -1.39 12.86
CA ASN A 62 -5.01 -1.73 14.05
C ASN A 62 -5.83 -2.52 15.08
N THR A 63 -7.14 -2.37 15.08
CA THR A 63 -8.06 -3.13 15.93
C THR A 63 -8.35 -4.53 15.36
N VAL A 64 -8.37 -4.70 14.04
CA VAL A 64 -8.47 -5.98 13.32
C VAL A 64 -7.17 -6.78 13.47
N GLN A 65 -6.01 -6.14 13.37
CA GLN A 65 -4.72 -6.77 13.68
C GLN A 65 -4.66 -7.27 15.15
N ARG A 66 -5.32 -6.57 16.09
CA ARG A 66 -5.48 -7.00 17.49
C ARG A 66 -6.45 -8.18 17.66
N ALA A 67 -7.40 -8.36 16.74
CA ALA A 67 -8.40 -9.43 16.77
C ALA A 67 -7.95 -10.72 16.08
N LYS A 68 -6.77 -10.74 15.44
CA LYS A 68 -6.17 -11.88 14.71
C LYS A 68 -5.85 -13.12 15.58
N GLN A 69 -6.32 -13.16 16.83
CA GLN A 69 -6.31 -14.36 17.68
C GLN A 69 -7.56 -15.23 17.54
N ASP A 70 -8.60 -14.79 16.83
CA ASP A 70 -9.79 -15.62 16.53
C ASP A 70 -9.94 -15.92 15.02
N GLU A 71 -10.58 -17.05 14.72
CA GLU A 71 -10.72 -17.71 13.40
C GLU A 71 -11.34 -16.84 12.26
N GLY A 72 -11.69 -15.57 12.51
CA GLY A 72 -12.29 -14.64 11.54
C GLY A 72 -11.34 -13.63 10.89
N GLY A 73 -10.05 -13.59 11.26
CA GLY A 73 -9.11 -12.55 10.82
C GLY A 73 -8.94 -12.42 9.30
N GLY A 74 -9.04 -13.52 8.57
CA GLY A 74 -8.76 -13.54 7.13
C GLY A 74 -9.80 -12.85 6.25
N VAL A 75 -11.09 -13.05 6.56
CA VAL A 75 -12.20 -12.42 5.81
C VAL A 75 -12.15 -10.89 5.93
N HIS A 76 -11.69 -10.38 7.07
CA HIS A 76 -11.50 -8.95 7.27
C HIS A 76 -10.31 -8.40 6.49
N CYS A 77 -9.23 -9.18 6.36
CA CYS A 77 -8.07 -8.81 5.55
C CYS A 77 -8.48 -8.66 4.08
N LEU A 78 -9.16 -9.66 3.50
CA LEU A 78 -9.62 -9.63 2.11
C LEU A 78 -10.50 -8.41 1.80
N LYS A 79 -11.58 -8.21 2.56
CA LYS A 79 -12.49 -7.07 2.32
C LYS A 79 -11.77 -5.71 2.42
N THR A 80 -10.78 -5.61 3.31
CA THR A 80 -9.98 -4.39 3.44
C THR A 80 -9.12 -4.17 2.19
N VAL A 81 -8.46 -5.22 1.71
CA VAL A 81 -7.65 -5.18 0.48
C VAL A 81 -8.49 -4.84 -0.74
N GLU A 82 -9.66 -5.46 -0.91
CA GLU A 82 -10.61 -5.18 -1.99
C GLU A 82 -11.05 -3.70 -1.96
N ALA A 83 -11.46 -3.20 -0.79
CA ALA A 83 -11.90 -1.82 -0.62
C ALA A 83 -10.79 -0.81 -0.92
N LEU A 84 -9.57 -1.07 -0.45
CA LEU A 84 -8.42 -0.22 -0.72
C LEU A 84 -8.02 -0.26 -2.20
N THR A 85 -8.08 -1.43 -2.84
CA THR A 85 -7.77 -1.58 -4.26
C THR A 85 -8.78 -0.84 -5.14
N TYR A 86 -10.07 -0.95 -4.83
CA TYR A 86 -11.10 -0.12 -5.46
C TYR A 86 -10.89 1.37 -5.18
N GLY A 87 -10.49 1.73 -3.97
CA GLY A 87 -10.11 3.10 -3.60
C GLY A 87 -9.00 3.67 -4.48
N LEU A 88 -7.95 2.89 -4.79
CA LEU A 88 -6.89 3.28 -5.71
C LEU A 88 -7.41 3.57 -7.14
N GLU A 89 -8.55 2.99 -7.52
CA GLU A 89 -9.15 3.20 -8.84
C GLU A 89 -9.94 4.52 -8.92
N VAL A 90 -10.70 4.81 -7.87
CA VAL A 90 -11.67 5.92 -7.89
C VAL A 90 -11.14 7.21 -7.26
N CYS A 91 -10.15 7.13 -6.36
CA CYS A 91 -9.59 8.30 -5.70
C CYS A 91 -8.57 9.02 -6.60
N THR A 92 -8.60 10.36 -6.56
CA THR A 92 -7.67 11.22 -7.32
C THR A 92 -6.73 12.03 -6.43
N SER A 93 -7.02 12.09 -5.12
CA SER A 93 -6.19 12.79 -4.15
C SER A 93 -4.89 12.04 -3.90
N ALA A 94 -3.76 12.68 -4.19
CA ALA A 94 -2.43 12.11 -3.98
C ALA A 94 -2.19 11.70 -2.51
N SER A 95 -2.69 12.47 -1.54
CA SER A 95 -2.54 12.15 -0.12
C SER A 95 -3.38 10.94 0.29
N THR A 96 -4.57 10.78 -0.27
CA THR A 96 -5.43 9.61 -0.05
C THR A 96 -4.82 8.36 -0.67
N LEU A 97 -4.33 8.46 -1.91
CA LEU A 97 -3.65 7.37 -2.61
C LEU A 97 -2.39 6.92 -1.87
N ALA A 98 -1.56 7.86 -1.38
CA ALA A 98 -0.39 7.55 -0.58
C ALA A 98 -0.73 6.76 0.70
N GLN A 99 -1.80 7.15 1.39
CA GLN A 99 -2.27 6.45 2.59
C GLN A 99 -2.79 5.04 2.26
N MET A 100 -3.60 4.90 1.21
CA MET A 100 -4.12 3.60 0.78
C MET A 100 -2.98 2.63 0.43
N LEU A 101 -1.98 3.10 -0.33
CA LEU A 101 -0.77 2.32 -0.62
C LEU A 101 0.01 1.97 0.65
N GLY A 102 0.07 2.88 1.62
CA GLY A 102 0.68 2.62 2.93
C GLY A 102 -0.02 1.51 3.71
N VAL A 103 -1.35 1.46 3.69
CA VAL A 103 -2.11 0.38 4.36
C VAL A 103 -1.94 -0.94 3.63
N LEU A 104 -2.01 -0.93 2.30
CA LEU A 104 -1.77 -2.12 1.49
C LEU A 104 -0.35 -2.66 1.68
N GLU A 105 0.66 -1.78 1.77
CA GLU A 105 2.04 -2.17 2.09
C GLU A 105 2.13 -2.90 3.43
N LEU A 106 1.43 -2.41 4.46
CA LEU A 106 1.41 -3.05 5.77
C LEU A 106 0.70 -4.41 5.74
N LEU A 107 -0.44 -4.49 5.04
CA LEU A 107 -1.23 -5.70 4.85
C LEU A 107 -0.41 -6.81 4.17
N THR A 108 0.34 -6.46 3.13
CA THR A 108 1.13 -7.40 2.32
C THR A 108 2.44 -7.83 2.95
N ARG A 109 2.75 -7.44 4.20
CA ARG A 109 3.88 -8.02 4.95
C ARG A 109 3.58 -9.44 5.42
N GLU A 110 2.31 -9.80 5.47
CA GLU A 110 1.82 -11.11 5.84
C GLU A 110 1.43 -11.88 4.58
N HIS A 111 1.70 -13.19 4.54
CA HIS A 111 1.41 -14.05 3.38
C HIS A 111 -0.05 -13.95 2.91
N GLU A 112 -0.99 -14.00 3.85
CA GLU A 112 -2.42 -13.87 3.56
C GLU A 112 -2.77 -12.52 2.90
N GLY A 113 -2.11 -11.43 3.32
CA GLY A 113 -2.33 -10.13 2.70
C GLY A 113 -1.83 -10.06 1.27
N VAL A 114 -0.77 -10.80 0.94
CA VAL A 114 -0.28 -10.97 -0.44
C VAL A 114 -1.29 -11.73 -1.27
N GLU A 115 -1.79 -12.87 -0.79
CA GLU A 115 -2.81 -13.66 -1.50
C GLU A 115 -4.06 -12.83 -1.83
N HIS A 116 -4.58 -12.10 -0.83
CA HIS A 116 -5.76 -11.25 -1.02
C HIS A 116 -5.50 -10.08 -1.99
N ALA A 117 -4.28 -9.52 -1.97
CA ALA A 117 -3.90 -8.43 -2.86
C ALA A 117 -3.81 -8.90 -4.33
N LEU A 118 -3.21 -10.06 -4.56
CA LEU A 118 -3.15 -10.66 -5.89
C LEU A 118 -4.55 -11.05 -6.40
N ALA A 119 -5.40 -11.60 -5.53
CA ALA A 119 -6.78 -11.92 -5.87
C ALA A 119 -7.63 -10.67 -6.23
N SER A 120 -7.22 -9.50 -5.74
CA SER A 120 -7.91 -8.22 -5.95
C SER A 120 -7.31 -7.37 -7.09
N ALA A 121 -6.29 -7.87 -7.80
CA ALA A 121 -5.54 -7.11 -8.82
C ALA A 121 -4.87 -5.83 -8.26
N THR A 122 -4.43 -5.86 -7.00
CA THR A 122 -3.80 -4.71 -6.33
C THR A 122 -2.52 -4.27 -7.04
N GLU A 123 -1.77 -5.19 -7.66
CA GLU A 123 -0.56 -4.91 -8.43
C GLU A 123 -0.82 -3.99 -9.62
N HIS A 124 -1.89 -4.24 -10.39
CA HIS A 124 -2.27 -3.40 -11.52
C HIS A 124 -2.58 -1.98 -11.09
N MET A 125 -3.36 -1.83 -10.01
CA MET A 125 -3.73 -0.52 -9.48
C MET A 125 -2.54 0.22 -8.88
N SER A 126 -1.67 -0.49 -8.16
CA SER A 126 -0.47 0.08 -7.56
C SER A 126 0.52 0.56 -8.63
N VAL A 127 0.70 -0.23 -9.70
CA VAL A 127 1.53 0.20 -10.85
C VAL A 127 0.93 1.41 -11.54
N LYS A 128 -0.39 1.46 -11.76
CA LYS A 128 -1.05 2.62 -12.37
C LYS A 128 -0.81 3.89 -11.54
N VAL A 129 -1.14 3.87 -10.26
CA VAL A 129 -1.01 5.03 -9.36
C VAL A 129 0.44 5.50 -9.27
N THR A 130 1.39 4.57 -9.12
CA THR A 130 2.82 4.93 -9.09
C THR A 130 3.30 5.50 -10.42
N LYS A 131 2.80 5.04 -11.57
CA LYS A 131 3.12 5.65 -12.89
C LYS A 131 2.55 7.05 -13.04
N GLU A 132 1.39 7.33 -12.50
CA GLU A 132 0.75 8.66 -12.59
C GLU A 132 1.43 9.69 -11.65
N HIS A 133 2.10 9.22 -10.60
CA HIS A 133 2.69 10.06 -9.56
C HIS A 133 4.21 9.86 -9.38
N THR A 134 4.96 9.84 -10.49
CA THR A 134 6.41 9.51 -10.52
C THR A 134 7.31 10.38 -9.65
N SER A 135 6.93 11.63 -9.37
CA SER A 135 7.75 12.57 -8.55
C SER A 135 7.30 12.66 -7.10
N SER A 136 6.25 11.94 -6.69
CA SER A 136 5.75 11.97 -5.31
C SER A 136 6.38 10.85 -4.50
N GLU A 137 7.36 11.18 -3.66
CA GLU A 137 8.01 10.20 -2.80
C GLU A 137 7.01 9.48 -1.87
N ASP A 138 5.99 10.20 -1.38
CA ASP A 138 4.93 9.66 -0.53
C ASP A 138 4.07 8.60 -1.23
N ILE A 139 4.01 8.59 -2.56
CA ILE A 139 3.33 7.55 -3.35
C ILE A 139 4.32 6.49 -3.82
N GLN A 140 5.48 6.92 -4.33
CA GLN A 140 6.50 6.00 -4.86
C GLN A 140 6.97 5.02 -3.79
N VAL A 141 7.33 5.48 -2.60
CA VAL A 141 7.91 4.61 -1.57
C VAL A 141 6.93 3.54 -1.10
N PRO A 142 5.69 3.84 -0.68
CA PRO A 142 4.73 2.81 -0.31
C PRO A 142 4.36 1.90 -1.48
N GLY A 143 4.16 2.45 -2.67
CA GLY A 143 3.82 1.66 -3.87
C GLY A 143 4.93 0.68 -4.26
N LEU A 144 6.19 1.11 -4.28
CA LEU A 144 7.34 0.24 -4.53
C LEU A 144 7.49 -0.83 -3.46
N LYS A 145 7.23 -0.51 -2.18
CA LYS A 145 7.30 -1.48 -1.09
C LYS A 145 6.21 -2.54 -1.20
N LEU A 146 4.98 -2.13 -1.48
CA LEU A 146 3.86 -3.02 -1.75
C LEU A 146 4.21 -3.97 -2.89
N LEU A 147 4.65 -3.44 -4.05
CA LEU A 147 5.05 -4.24 -5.20
C LEU A 147 6.21 -5.18 -4.87
N ALA A 148 7.18 -4.74 -4.06
CA ALA A 148 8.26 -5.60 -3.58
C ALA A 148 7.75 -6.74 -2.70
N ASN A 149 6.77 -6.50 -1.83
CA ASN A 149 6.17 -7.54 -1.01
C ASN A 149 5.41 -8.57 -1.88
N LEU A 150 4.69 -8.11 -2.90
CA LEU A 150 4.00 -8.99 -3.87
C LEU A 150 4.97 -9.83 -4.73
N SER A 151 6.22 -9.39 -4.85
CA SER A 151 7.28 -10.04 -5.63
C SER A 151 8.16 -11.01 -4.85
N THR A 152 7.89 -11.22 -3.56
CA THR A 152 8.84 -11.92 -2.67
C THR A 152 8.95 -13.42 -2.99
N ASP A 153 7.89 -14.00 -3.54
CA ASP A 153 7.84 -15.42 -3.90
C ASP A 153 7.83 -15.62 -5.42
N SER A 154 8.48 -16.69 -5.89
CA SER A 154 8.69 -17.03 -7.30
C SER A 154 7.46 -17.63 -8.01
N GLY A 155 6.27 -17.17 -7.64
CA GLY A 155 4.99 -17.68 -8.12
C GLY A 155 4.18 -16.62 -8.86
N GLU A 156 2.86 -16.77 -8.78
CA GLU A 156 1.87 -15.96 -9.49
C GLU A 156 2.02 -14.44 -9.23
N GLY A 157 2.49 -14.05 -8.06
CA GLY A 157 2.70 -12.65 -7.70
C GLY A 157 3.74 -11.95 -8.57
N LEU A 158 4.84 -12.63 -8.90
CA LEU A 158 5.89 -12.09 -9.76
C LEU A 158 5.37 -11.88 -11.20
N ASP A 159 4.73 -12.89 -11.77
CA ASP A 159 4.17 -12.83 -13.13
C ASP A 159 3.13 -11.73 -13.24
N ALA A 160 2.28 -11.56 -12.21
CA ALA A 160 1.27 -10.52 -12.15
C ALA A 160 1.90 -9.12 -12.16
N ILE A 161 2.92 -8.86 -11.33
CA ILE A 161 3.55 -7.53 -11.29
C ILE A 161 4.36 -7.22 -12.56
N ILE A 162 5.00 -8.22 -13.17
CA ILE A 162 5.70 -8.06 -14.45
C ILE A 162 4.68 -7.70 -15.53
N SER A 163 3.57 -8.44 -15.59
CA SER A 163 2.48 -8.18 -16.54
C SER A 163 1.82 -6.82 -16.34
N ALA A 164 1.75 -6.32 -15.10
CA ALA A 164 1.31 -4.96 -14.79
C ALA A 164 2.30 -3.87 -15.25
N GLY A 165 3.54 -4.25 -15.58
CA GLY A 165 4.56 -3.35 -16.11
C GLY A 165 5.37 -2.65 -15.02
N VAL A 166 5.71 -3.37 -13.94
CA VAL A 166 6.46 -2.88 -12.78
C VAL A 166 7.86 -2.32 -13.11
N LEU A 167 8.52 -2.82 -14.15
CA LEU A 167 9.86 -2.33 -14.54
C LEU A 167 9.85 -0.83 -14.88
N GLN A 168 8.79 -0.34 -15.52
CA GLN A 168 8.67 1.09 -15.83
C GLN A 168 8.57 1.95 -14.56
N VAL A 169 7.94 1.43 -13.50
CA VAL A 169 7.83 2.12 -12.20
C VAL A 169 9.19 2.20 -11.53
N VAL A 170 9.92 1.09 -11.48
CA VAL A 170 11.27 1.04 -10.90
C VAL A 170 12.20 2.04 -11.59
N LEU A 171 12.24 2.01 -12.94
CA LEU A 171 13.10 2.92 -13.70
C LEU A 171 12.67 4.38 -13.55
N ALA A 172 11.36 4.66 -13.46
CA ALA A 172 10.87 6.00 -13.19
C ALA A 172 11.35 6.49 -11.83
N ALA A 173 11.15 5.70 -10.77
CA ALA A 173 11.56 6.07 -9.42
C ALA A 173 13.07 6.35 -9.30
N LEU A 174 13.92 5.50 -9.89
CA LEU A 174 15.37 5.70 -9.91
C LEU A 174 15.78 6.97 -10.66
N ARG A 175 15.02 7.40 -11.66
CA ARG A 175 15.28 8.62 -12.44
C ARG A 175 14.74 9.89 -11.78
N THR A 176 13.55 9.83 -11.19
CA THR A 176 12.84 11.01 -10.67
C THR A 176 13.17 11.32 -9.21
N LEU A 177 13.57 10.30 -8.43
CA LEU A 177 13.89 10.43 -7.01
C LEU A 177 15.34 9.97 -6.67
N PRO A 178 16.38 10.38 -7.44
CA PRO A 178 17.74 9.85 -7.25
C PRO A 178 18.38 10.25 -5.92
N GLN A 179 17.84 11.24 -5.22
CA GLN A 179 18.34 11.70 -3.91
C GLN A 179 17.58 11.06 -2.74
N SER A 180 16.47 10.34 -2.99
CA SER A 180 15.76 9.61 -1.95
C SER A 180 16.38 8.24 -1.76
N ALA A 181 17.21 8.10 -0.72
CA ALA A 181 17.78 6.81 -0.34
C ALA A 181 16.69 5.74 -0.14
N ARG A 182 15.53 6.12 0.40
CA ARG A 182 14.40 5.20 0.64
C ARG A 182 13.77 4.72 -0.68
N ALA A 183 13.54 5.63 -1.63
CA ALA A 183 13.00 5.27 -2.93
C ALA A 183 13.99 4.41 -3.71
N THR A 184 15.27 4.79 -3.75
CA THR A 184 16.33 4.04 -4.43
C THR A 184 16.50 2.63 -3.84
N GLU A 185 16.64 2.50 -2.52
CA GLU A 185 16.76 1.18 -1.86
C GLU A 185 15.55 0.29 -2.17
N THR A 186 14.33 0.83 -2.08
CA THR A 186 13.12 0.07 -2.33
C THR A 186 13.00 -0.34 -3.81
N ALA A 187 13.32 0.57 -4.73
CA ALA A 187 13.32 0.32 -6.16
C ALA A 187 14.34 -0.76 -6.54
N LEU A 188 15.56 -0.72 -5.98
CA LEU A 188 16.58 -1.74 -6.19
C LEU A 188 16.20 -3.08 -5.56
N ARG A 189 15.53 -3.09 -4.40
CA ARG A 189 14.99 -4.32 -3.78
C ARG A 189 13.96 -4.99 -4.69
N LEU A 190 13.02 -4.19 -5.21
CA LEU A 190 12.02 -4.68 -6.16
C LEU A 190 12.69 -5.15 -7.46
N LEU A 191 13.67 -4.41 -7.97
CA LEU A 191 14.44 -4.80 -9.15
C LEU A 191 15.09 -6.16 -8.93
N ARG A 192 15.78 -6.34 -7.79
CA ARG A 192 16.41 -7.61 -7.44
C ARG A 192 15.40 -8.76 -7.47
N ASN A 193 14.25 -8.60 -6.81
CA ASN A 193 13.21 -9.63 -6.78
C ASN A 193 12.71 -10.00 -8.18
N VAL A 194 12.52 -9.02 -9.08
CA VAL A 194 12.09 -9.31 -10.46
C VAL A 194 13.19 -9.88 -11.35
N THR A 195 14.46 -9.66 -11.02
CA THR A 195 15.61 -10.17 -11.81
C THR A 195 16.15 -11.51 -11.33
N GLU A 196 16.09 -11.81 -10.03
CA GLU A 196 16.62 -13.06 -9.45
C GLU A 196 15.82 -14.30 -9.90
N LEU A 197 14.61 -14.10 -10.42
CA LEU A 197 13.66 -15.16 -10.73
C LEU A 197 13.37 -15.29 -12.23
N ASP A 198 13.83 -14.33 -13.04
CA ASP A 198 13.72 -14.33 -14.50
C ASP A 198 15.10 -14.02 -15.10
N GLU A 199 16.06 -14.93 -14.89
CA GLU A 199 17.46 -14.80 -15.35
C GLU A 199 17.58 -14.57 -16.87
N GLU A 200 16.52 -14.85 -17.64
CA GLU A 200 16.49 -14.67 -19.09
C GLU A 200 15.52 -13.57 -19.57
N SER A 201 14.94 -12.76 -18.67
CA SER A 201 13.93 -11.76 -19.08
C SER A 201 14.47 -10.75 -20.08
N PRO A 202 13.99 -10.75 -21.35
CA PRO A 202 14.40 -9.74 -22.33
C PRO A 202 13.99 -8.33 -21.89
N ALA A 203 12.98 -8.20 -21.02
CA ALA A 203 12.48 -6.94 -20.51
C ALA A 203 13.46 -6.25 -19.56
N VAL A 204 14.21 -7.03 -18.76
CA VAL A 204 15.24 -6.51 -17.83
C VAL A 204 16.48 -6.05 -18.60
N VAL A 205 16.96 -6.91 -19.51
CA VAL A 205 18.18 -6.65 -20.30
C VAL A 205 17.95 -5.54 -21.34
N GLY A 206 16.77 -5.50 -21.97
CA GLY A 206 16.42 -4.50 -22.98
C GLY A 206 15.96 -3.15 -22.43
N GLY A 207 15.57 -3.07 -21.15
CA GLY A 207 14.99 -1.87 -20.53
C GLY A 207 16.00 -0.84 -20.00
N GLY A 208 17.30 -1.12 -20.05
CA GLY A 208 18.34 -0.28 -19.45
C GLY A 208 18.35 -0.32 -17.91
N ALA A 209 17.73 -1.35 -17.31
CA ALA A 209 17.67 -1.51 -15.86
C ALA A 209 19.06 -1.76 -15.25
N VAL A 210 19.92 -2.49 -15.95
CA VAL A 210 21.31 -2.75 -15.55
C VAL A 210 22.11 -1.45 -15.49
N ASP A 211 22.04 -0.61 -16.53
CA ASP A 211 22.77 0.66 -16.59
C ASP A 211 22.32 1.64 -15.49
N LEU A 212 21.02 1.65 -15.17
CA LEU A 212 20.45 2.46 -14.10
C LEU A 212 20.82 1.94 -12.71
N ALA A 213 20.81 0.62 -12.50
CA ALA A 213 21.20 0.03 -11.23
C ALA A 213 22.68 0.28 -10.90
N VAL A 214 23.55 0.32 -11.91
CA VAL A 214 24.98 0.64 -11.73
C VAL A 214 25.20 2.15 -11.48
N SER A 215 24.26 3.00 -11.91
CA SER A 215 24.37 4.46 -11.79
C SER A 215 23.64 5.05 -10.58
N ALA A 216 22.79 4.27 -9.91
CA ALA A 216 21.99 4.65 -8.74
C ALA A 216 22.76 4.44 -7.44
#